data_AF-A0A6P5Z2S7-F1
#
_entry.id   AF-A0A6P5Z2S7-F1
#
_cell.length_a   1.000
_cell.length_b   1.000
_cell.length_c   1.000
_cell.angle_alpha   90.00
_cell.angle_beta   90.00
_cell.angle_gamma   90.00
#
_symmetry.space_group_name_H-M   'P 1'
#
loop_
_entity.id
_entity.type
_entity.pdbx_description
1 polymer ?
#
loop_
_entity_poly.entity_id
_entity_poly.type
_entity_poly.pdbx_seq_one_letter_code
_entity_poly.pdbx_strand_id
1 'polypeptide(L)'
;MDIEPTAQEKARFFASSWGRVKALPGKLKALVISIAKSIKKLGQDDPRRLIHSLKVGLALTLVSLLYYARPLYDGFGVCGMWAVLTVVVVFEFTVGGTLSKCLNRGFATFLAGALGIAADYFARLFGKKGEPIVLGILVFLLAAAATFSRFFPRIKARYDYGILIFILTFSLVAVSGYRVDELVVLAHQRLSTIIMGGATCMLISIFICPVWAGEDLHIAVASNLEKLATYLEGFGGGYFQSCGDDGSAVVSKDGKSFLEGYKSILNSKNIEESLANFARWEPGHGRFRLRHPWKHYLKIGALARQCAYQIEAINGCIDSDIQASEEFKSKIEGSCKRMSTESGKALKALATAIKTMTDPSTANFGHVENSKVAMNDLKFALNAASLQNADFLAIVTAATVASILVEIVKSVEKISEAVHELSQAHFNKIVEPTVSPEKPQQLLHRGIIQPVSDADGKANVFITIHEVSTDSPDKEKPHHQVPKPGKRMEM
;
A
#
# COMPACT_ATOMS: atom_id res chain seq x y z
N MET A 1 -55.29 -21.10 46.34
CA MET A 1 -55.33 -22.57 46.27
C MET A 1 -54.18 -22.95 45.35
N ASP A 2 -53.00 -23.07 45.96
CA ASP A 2 -51.74 -23.26 45.25
C ASP A 2 -51.63 -24.70 44.77
N ILE A 3 -51.55 -24.89 43.46
CA ILE A 3 -51.36 -26.21 42.85
C ILE A 3 -49.88 -26.54 42.95
N GLU A 4 -49.53 -27.35 43.94
CA GLU A 4 -48.19 -27.85 44.14
C GLU A 4 -47.86 -28.88 43.02
N PRO A 5 -46.73 -28.74 42.30
CA PRO A 5 -46.43 -29.64 41.19
C PRO A 5 -46.10 -31.03 41.71
N THR A 6 -46.74 -32.05 41.14
CA THR A 6 -46.56 -33.45 41.51
C THR A 6 -45.10 -33.89 41.38
N ALA A 7 -44.64 -34.76 42.30
CA ALA A 7 -43.24 -35.23 42.38
C ALA A 7 -42.69 -35.82 41.06
N GLN A 8 -43.58 -36.34 40.21
CA GLN A 8 -43.25 -36.90 38.90
C GLN A 8 -42.85 -35.83 37.86
N GLU A 9 -43.38 -34.62 37.98
CA GLU A 9 -43.07 -33.49 37.09
C GLU A 9 -41.72 -32.85 37.44
N LYS A 10 -41.43 -32.73 38.75
CA LYS A 10 -40.09 -32.33 39.24
C LYS A 10 -39.01 -33.33 38.81
N ALA A 11 -39.28 -34.64 38.90
CA ALA A 11 -38.32 -35.68 38.50
C ALA A 11 -38.01 -35.66 36.99
N ARG A 12 -39.01 -35.42 36.12
CA ARG A 12 -38.78 -35.24 34.67
C ARG A 12 -37.98 -33.98 34.35
N PHE A 13 -38.23 -32.88 35.06
CA PHE A 13 -37.49 -31.63 34.86
C PHE A 13 -36.02 -31.76 35.29
N PHE A 14 -35.76 -32.42 36.43
CA PHE A 14 -34.40 -32.73 36.89
C PHE A 14 -33.68 -33.72 35.97
N ALA A 15 -34.35 -34.77 35.48
CA ALA A 15 -33.74 -35.71 34.53
C ALA A 15 -33.41 -35.05 33.16
N SER A 16 -34.28 -34.16 32.68
CA SER A 16 -34.06 -33.36 31.46
C SER A 16 -32.89 -32.37 31.60
N SER A 17 -32.82 -31.67 32.73
CA SER A 17 -31.69 -30.77 33.04
C SER A 17 -30.38 -31.54 33.26
N TRP A 18 -30.41 -32.69 33.93
CA TRP A 18 -29.23 -33.54 34.16
C TRP A 18 -28.68 -34.14 32.85
N GLY A 19 -29.55 -34.50 31.91
CA GLY A 19 -29.16 -34.90 30.55
C GLY A 19 -28.49 -33.77 29.76
N ARG A 20 -28.97 -32.52 29.90
CA ARG A 20 -28.34 -31.33 29.28
C ARG A 20 -26.97 -31.01 29.91
N VAL A 21 -26.82 -31.18 31.22
CA VAL A 21 -25.54 -31.00 31.94
C VAL A 21 -24.52 -32.09 31.58
N LYS A 22 -24.96 -33.36 31.40
CA LYS A 22 -24.08 -34.45 30.95
C LYS A 22 -23.66 -34.34 29.47
N ALA A 23 -24.43 -33.65 28.63
CA ALA A 23 -24.11 -33.44 27.22
C ALA A 23 -23.14 -32.26 26.97
N LEU A 24 -23.02 -31.33 27.94
CA LEU A 24 -22.13 -30.16 27.87
C LEU A 24 -20.63 -30.53 27.68
N PRO A 25 -20.06 -31.50 28.42
CA PRO A 25 -18.67 -31.91 28.24
C PRO A 25 -18.40 -32.51 26.85
N GLY A 26 -19.33 -33.28 26.30
CA GLY A 26 -19.22 -33.87 24.96
C GLY A 26 -19.25 -32.82 23.86
N LYS A 27 -20.15 -31.82 23.98
CA LYS A 27 -20.21 -30.66 23.09
C LYS A 27 -18.95 -29.79 23.19
N LEU A 28 -18.42 -29.58 24.39
CA LEU A 28 -17.20 -28.82 24.62
C LEU A 28 -15.98 -29.55 24.01
N LYS A 29 -15.87 -30.87 24.19
CA LYS A 29 -14.84 -31.69 23.53
C LYS A 29 -14.93 -31.64 22.01
N ALA A 30 -16.13 -31.78 21.43
CA ALA A 30 -16.33 -31.69 19.99
C ALA A 30 -15.96 -30.30 19.45
N LEU A 31 -16.29 -29.24 20.20
CA LEU A 31 -15.94 -27.87 19.87
C LEU A 31 -14.41 -27.65 19.95
N VAL A 32 -13.75 -28.16 20.98
CA VAL A 32 -12.28 -28.14 21.10
C VAL A 32 -11.61 -28.92 19.98
N ILE A 33 -12.13 -30.09 19.60
CA ILE A 33 -11.59 -30.89 18.47
C ILE A 33 -11.81 -30.17 17.14
N SER A 34 -12.98 -29.53 16.95
CA SER A 34 -13.28 -28.74 15.75
C SER A 34 -12.37 -27.52 15.64
N ILE A 35 -12.15 -26.81 16.75
CA ILE A 35 -11.18 -25.70 16.84
C ILE A 35 -9.77 -26.23 16.56
N ALA A 36 -9.35 -27.34 17.16
CA ALA A 36 -8.03 -27.91 16.93
C ALA A 36 -7.81 -28.32 15.47
N LYS A 37 -8.82 -28.93 14.82
CA LYS A 37 -8.77 -29.24 13.38
C LYS A 37 -8.71 -27.97 12.54
N SER A 38 -9.47 -26.94 12.90
CA SER A 38 -9.48 -25.64 12.20
C SER A 38 -8.14 -24.91 12.35
N ILE A 39 -7.52 -24.95 13.53
CA ILE A 39 -6.17 -24.41 13.79
C ILE A 39 -5.12 -25.19 13.01
N LYS A 40 -5.21 -26.53 13.01
CA LYS A 40 -4.31 -27.40 12.23
C LYS A 40 -4.42 -27.09 10.74
N LYS A 41 -5.64 -26.94 10.23
CA LYS A 41 -5.90 -26.56 8.84
C LYS A 41 -5.36 -25.16 8.54
N LEU A 42 -5.62 -24.17 9.40
CA LEU A 42 -5.12 -22.80 9.24
C LEU A 42 -3.58 -22.72 9.25
N GLY A 43 -2.93 -23.52 10.09
CA GLY A 43 -1.46 -23.61 10.13
C GLY A 43 -0.87 -24.35 8.92
N GLN A 44 -1.61 -25.30 8.32
CA GLN A 44 -1.22 -25.98 7.09
C GLN A 44 -1.44 -25.10 5.85
N ASP A 45 -2.54 -24.32 5.82
CA ASP A 45 -2.92 -23.47 4.70
C ASP A 45 -2.04 -22.21 4.61
N ASP A 46 -1.61 -21.64 5.75
CA ASP A 46 -0.71 -20.47 5.78
C ASP A 46 0.27 -20.53 6.97
N PRO A 47 1.42 -21.23 6.82
CA PRO A 47 2.39 -21.41 7.90
C PRO A 47 2.96 -20.06 8.41
N ARG A 48 2.90 -19.00 7.58
CA ARG A 48 3.36 -17.67 7.95
C ARG A 48 2.50 -17.07 9.06
N ARG A 49 1.20 -17.37 9.13
CA ARG A 49 0.31 -16.92 10.21
C ARG A 49 0.65 -17.54 11.55
N LEU A 50 1.02 -18.82 11.55
CA LEU A 50 1.47 -19.51 12.76
C LEU A 50 2.81 -18.96 13.25
N ILE A 51 3.74 -18.73 12.33
CA ILE A 51 5.03 -18.11 12.66
C ILE A 51 4.79 -16.68 13.21
N HIS A 52 3.91 -15.90 12.60
CA HIS A 52 3.56 -14.56 13.08
C HIS A 52 2.96 -14.58 14.49
N SER A 53 2.00 -15.47 14.80
CA SER A 53 1.43 -15.56 16.15
C SER A 53 2.48 -15.95 17.19
N LEU A 54 3.42 -16.84 16.84
CA LEU A 54 4.56 -17.18 17.70
C LEU A 54 5.49 -15.99 17.91
N LYS A 55 5.77 -15.18 16.87
CA LYS A 55 6.58 -13.95 17.00
C LYS A 55 5.95 -12.94 17.94
N VAL A 56 4.63 -12.74 17.85
CA VAL A 56 3.91 -11.83 18.77
C VAL A 56 4.01 -12.34 20.21
N GLY A 57 3.81 -13.64 20.42
CA GLY A 57 4.01 -14.27 21.73
C GLY A 57 5.43 -14.12 22.27
N LEU A 58 6.43 -14.32 21.42
CA LEU A 58 7.84 -14.11 21.76
C LEU A 58 8.13 -12.65 22.12
N ALA A 59 7.58 -11.69 21.38
CA ALA A 59 7.75 -10.27 21.66
C ALA A 59 7.14 -9.88 23.01
N LEU A 60 5.93 -10.37 23.30
CA LEU A 60 5.25 -10.14 24.58
C LEU A 60 6.02 -10.76 25.75
N THR A 61 6.49 -11.99 25.59
CA THR A 61 7.27 -12.67 26.64
C THR A 61 8.60 -11.98 26.89
N LEU A 62 9.33 -11.60 25.84
CA LEU A 62 10.60 -10.86 25.98
C LEU A 62 10.41 -9.51 26.67
N VAL A 63 9.43 -8.71 26.24
CA VAL A 63 9.15 -7.41 26.88
C VAL A 63 8.68 -7.58 28.32
N SER A 64 7.91 -8.63 28.63
CA SER A 64 7.48 -8.93 30.00
C SER A 64 8.64 -9.41 30.88
N LEU A 65 9.53 -10.26 30.36
CA LEU A 65 10.73 -10.72 31.05
C LEU A 65 11.70 -9.57 31.34
N LEU A 66 11.88 -8.65 30.39
CA LEU A 66 12.65 -7.43 30.60
C LEU A 66 12.07 -6.57 31.72
N TYR A 67 10.75 -6.52 31.87
CA TYR A 67 10.10 -5.82 32.98
C TYR A 67 10.38 -6.46 34.35
N TYR A 68 10.51 -7.79 34.41
CA TYR A 68 10.84 -8.51 35.65
C TYR A 68 12.33 -8.44 36.03
N ALA A 69 13.20 -7.94 35.16
CA ALA A 69 14.60 -7.70 35.51
C ALA A 69 14.70 -6.48 36.46
N ARG A 70 15.19 -6.72 37.69
CA ARG A 70 15.31 -5.70 38.78
C ARG A 70 15.72 -4.28 38.34
N PRO A 71 16.78 -4.06 37.54
CA PRO A 71 17.19 -2.70 37.17
C PRO A 71 16.17 -1.95 36.30
N LEU A 72 15.27 -2.65 35.60
CA LEU A 72 14.21 -2.04 34.78
C LEU A 72 12.89 -1.91 35.56
N TYR A 73 12.62 -2.82 36.49
CA TYR A 73 11.45 -2.75 37.37
C TYR A 73 11.50 -1.50 38.27
N ASP A 74 12.65 -1.26 38.91
CA ASP A 74 12.86 -0.13 39.82
C ASP A 74 12.87 1.22 39.08
N GLY A 75 13.26 1.24 37.80
CA GLY A 75 13.35 2.45 36.98
C GLY A 75 12.07 2.82 36.21
N PHE A 76 11.18 1.86 35.91
CA PHE A 76 10.02 2.07 35.04
C PHE A 76 8.64 1.87 35.71
N GLY A 77 8.53 1.15 36.83
CA GLY A 77 7.27 1.01 37.59
C GLY A 77 6.01 0.79 36.73
N VAL A 78 4.92 1.52 37.02
CA VAL A 78 3.63 1.44 36.31
C VAL A 78 3.73 1.73 34.79
N CYS A 79 4.82 2.37 34.33
CA CYS A 79 5.04 2.65 32.91
C CYS A 79 5.38 1.40 32.07
N GLY A 80 5.70 0.25 32.70
CA GLY A 80 5.93 -1.02 32.00
C GLY A 80 4.73 -1.52 31.19
N MET A 81 3.50 -1.18 31.61
CA MET A 81 2.28 -1.49 30.84
C MET A 81 2.33 -0.91 29.41
N TRP A 82 2.96 0.26 29.23
CA TRP A 82 3.06 0.88 27.91
C TRP A 82 3.94 0.09 26.94
N ALA A 83 4.94 -0.64 27.43
CA ALA A 83 5.76 -1.51 26.59
C ALA A 83 4.94 -2.70 26.06
N VAL A 84 4.18 -3.37 26.94
CA VAL A 84 3.29 -4.48 26.56
C VAL A 84 2.18 -4.01 25.61
N LEU A 85 1.52 -2.89 25.93
CA LEU A 85 0.54 -2.26 25.04
C LEU A 85 1.17 -1.78 23.73
N THR A 86 2.48 -1.53 23.68
CA THR A 86 3.17 -1.23 22.43
C THR A 86 3.18 -2.47 21.57
N VAL A 87 3.69 -3.59 22.07
CA VAL A 87 3.74 -4.85 21.33
C VAL A 87 2.39 -5.22 20.74
N VAL A 88 1.33 -5.21 21.54
CA VAL A 88 -0.02 -5.61 21.09
C VAL A 88 -0.54 -4.74 19.94
N VAL A 89 -0.24 -3.43 19.95
CA VAL A 89 -0.84 -2.48 19.00
C VAL A 89 0.02 -2.27 17.75
N VAL A 90 1.35 -2.42 17.87
CA VAL A 90 2.29 -2.12 16.78
C VAL A 90 2.73 -3.35 15.98
N PHE A 91 2.67 -4.55 16.57
CA PHE A 91 3.12 -5.75 15.89
C PHE A 91 2.12 -6.12 14.79
N GLU A 92 2.58 -6.10 13.55
CA GLU A 92 1.79 -6.35 12.35
C GLU A 92 2.27 -7.61 11.64
N PHE A 93 1.45 -8.11 10.72
CA PHE A 93 1.77 -9.33 9.97
C PHE A 93 3.08 -9.20 9.18
N THR A 94 3.28 -8.04 8.54
CA THR A 94 4.46 -7.73 7.74
C THR A 94 5.48 -6.91 8.51
N VAL A 95 6.74 -7.01 8.09
CA VAL A 95 7.85 -6.20 8.62
C VAL A 95 7.55 -4.72 8.40
N GLY A 96 7.20 -4.32 7.17
CA GLY A 96 6.85 -2.93 6.85
C GLY A 96 5.70 -2.37 7.69
N GLY A 97 4.67 -3.17 7.96
CA GLY A 97 3.58 -2.81 8.87
C GLY A 97 4.08 -2.51 10.28
N THR A 98 4.92 -3.40 10.83
CA THR A 98 5.45 -3.28 12.18
C THR A 98 6.35 -2.05 12.30
N LEU A 99 7.28 -1.86 11.35
CA LEU A 99 8.17 -0.70 11.32
C LEU A 99 7.38 0.60 11.21
N SER A 100 6.39 0.66 10.31
CA SER A 100 5.56 1.85 10.12
C SER A 100 4.83 2.24 11.41
N LYS A 101 4.23 1.29 12.11
CA LYS A 101 3.51 1.55 13.36
C LYS A 101 4.47 1.90 14.49
N CYS A 102 5.59 1.21 14.66
CA CYS A 102 6.57 1.52 15.70
C CYS A 102 7.16 2.93 15.52
N LEU A 103 7.57 3.29 14.30
CA LEU A 103 8.11 4.62 14.00
C LEU A 103 7.05 5.71 14.19
N ASN A 104 5.84 5.48 13.69
CA ASN A 104 4.73 6.41 13.88
C ASN A 104 4.38 6.59 15.37
N ARG A 105 4.40 5.51 16.17
CA ARG A 105 4.16 5.58 17.61
C ARG A 105 5.23 6.39 18.31
N GLY A 106 6.50 6.08 18.08
CA GLY A 106 7.63 6.77 18.71
C GLY A 106 7.62 8.26 18.38
N PHE A 107 7.48 8.62 17.10
CA PHE A 107 7.44 10.00 16.65
C PHE A 107 6.22 10.75 17.20
N ALA A 108 5.03 10.14 17.14
CA ALA A 108 3.81 10.74 17.66
C ALA A 108 3.87 10.97 19.16
N THR A 109 4.38 10.00 19.93
CA THR A 109 4.53 10.14 21.40
C THR A 109 5.56 11.21 21.75
N PHE A 110 6.70 11.25 21.06
CA PHE A 110 7.70 12.29 21.26
C PHE A 110 7.14 13.68 20.98
N LEU A 111 6.52 13.87 19.81
CA LEU A 111 5.96 15.16 19.40
C LEU A 111 4.81 15.59 20.34
N ALA A 112 3.94 14.66 20.71
CA ALA A 112 2.85 14.93 21.64
C ALA A 112 3.34 15.25 23.06
N GLY A 113 4.38 14.57 23.54
CA GLY A 113 5.01 14.85 24.83
C GLY A 113 5.65 16.22 24.86
N ALA A 114 6.44 16.56 23.83
CA ALA A 114 7.08 17.87 23.70
C ALA A 114 6.04 19.00 23.61
N LEU A 115 5.01 18.85 22.77
CA LEU A 115 3.94 19.84 22.68
C LEU A 115 3.08 19.91 23.94
N GLY A 116 2.89 18.79 24.64
CA GLY A 116 2.18 18.74 25.91
C GLY A 116 2.89 19.55 27.01
N ILE A 117 4.21 19.38 27.12
CA ILE A 117 5.03 20.17 28.06
C ILE A 117 5.02 21.66 27.65
N ALA A 118 5.11 21.96 26.35
CA ALA A 118 5.04 23.34 25.86
C ALA A 118 3.67 23.99 26.17
N ALA A 119 2.58 23.24 26.01
CA ALA A 119 1.23 23.69 26.32
C ALA A 119 1.04 23.95 27.83
N ASP A 120 1.58 23.08 28.68
CA ASP A 120 1.58 23.25 30.14
C ASP A 120 2.34 24.51 30.56
N TYR A 121 3.58 24.68 30.08
CA TYR A 121 4.38 25.86 30.35
C TYR A 121 3.69 27.15 29.89
N PHE A 122 3.09 27.13 28.69
CA PHE A 122 2.34 28.26 28.16
C PHE A 122 1.10 28.59 28.99
N ALA A 123 0.35 27.58 29.45
CA ALA A 123 -0.86 27.78 30.24
C ALA A 123 -0.57 28.33 31.64
N ARG A 124 0.56 27.95 32.27
CA ARG A 124 1.00 28.48 33.56
C ARG A 124 1.19 30.00 33.56
N LEU A 125 1.49 30.61 32.39
CA LEU A 125 1.61 32.06 32.24
C LEU A 125 0.29 32.81 32.51
N PHE A 126 -0.86 32.13 32.44
CA PHE A 126 -2.19 32.71 32.64
C PHE A 126 -2.71 32.57 34.09
N GLY A 127 -1.86 32.10 35.00
CA GLY A 127 -2.17 31.93 36.42
C GLY A 127 -3.14 30.79 36.72
N LYS A 128 -3.31 30.46 38.02
CA LYS A 128 -4.01 29.24 38.49
C LYS A 128 -5.47 29.09 38.01
N LYS A 129 -6.17 30.21 37.77
CA LYS A 129 -7.57 30.19 37.28
C LYS A 129 -7.64 30.08 35.75
N GLY A 130 -6.65 30.63 35.03
CA GLY A 130 -6.62 30.65 33.56
C GLY A 130 -5.97 29.40 32.95
N GLU A 131 -5.01 28.79 33.65
CA GLU A 131 -4.29 27.59 33.24
C GLU A 131 -5.19 26.45 32.72
N PRO A 132 -6.22 25.97 33.46
CA PRO A 132 -7.08 24.88 32.96
C PRO A 132 -7.92 25.29 31.75
N ILE A 133 -8.29 26.56 31.62
CA ILE A 133 -9.07 27.09 30.49
C ILE A 133 -8.19 27.10 29.24
N VAL A 134 -6.97 27.61 29.34
CA VAL A 134 -6.00 27.67 28.23
C VAL A 134 -5.60 26.26 27.78
N LEU A 135 -5.31 25.35 28.72
CA LEU A 135 -5.05 23.94 28.42
C LEU A 135 -6.23 23.31 27.67
N GLY A 136 -7.46 23.53 28.14
CA GLY A 136 -8.67 23.04 27.46
C GLY A 136 -8.80 23.53 26.02
N ILE A 137 -8.52 24.82 25.76
CA ILE A 137 -8.53 25.40 24.41
C ILE A 137 -7.44 24.78 23.54
N LEU A 138 -6.22 24.62 24.05
CA LEU A 138 -5.11 24.01 23.31
C LEU A 138 -5.40 22.54 22.96
N VAL A 139 -5.95 21.77 23.91
CA VAL A 139 -6.41 20.39 23.68
C VAL A 139 -7.46 20.36 22.60
N PHE A 140 -8.48 21.22 22.67
CA PHE A 140 -9.52 21.30 21.66
C PHE A 140 -8.94 21.61 20.26
N LEU A 141 -8.13 22.66 20.14
CA LEU A 141 -7.58 23.08 18.84
C LEU A 141 -6.67 22.02 18.22
N LEU A 142 -5.74 21.46 18.99
CA LEU A 142 -4.81 20.43 18.49
C LEU A 142 -5.53 19.11 18.18
N ALA A 143 -6.47 18.68 19.02
CA ALA A 143 -7.25 17.48 18.75
C ALA A 143 -8.15 17.65 17.52
N ALA A 144 -8.79 18.81 17.35
CA ALA A 144 -9.59 19.13 16.18
C ALA A 144 -8.73 19.17 14.91
N ALA A 145 -7.61 19.87 14.92
CA ALA A 145 -6.68 19.96 13.79
C ALA A 145 -6.09 18.59 13.41
N ALA A 146 -5.64 17.82 14.41
CA ALA A 146 -5.11 16.48 14.20
C ALA A 146 -6.21 15.54 13.65
N THR A 147 -7.43 15.60 14.18
CA THR A 147 -8.56 14.80 13.66
C THR A 147 -8.91 15.21 12.23
N PHE A 148 -8.94 16.52 11.94
CA PHE A 148 -9.20 17.03 10.60
C PHE A 148 -8.15 16.56 9.59
N SER A 149 -6.87 16.48 10.00
CA SER A 149 -5.79 15.98 9.14
C SER A 149 -6.03 14.53 8.64
N ARG A 150 -6.83 13.73 9.36
CA ARG A 150 -7.19 12.36 8.98
C ARG A 150 -8.15 12.29 7.79
N PHE A 151 -8.80 13.38 7.40
CA PHE A 151 -9.63 13.41 6.19
C PHE A 151 -8.79 13.51 4.92
N PHE A 152 -7.52 13.91 5.00
CA PHE A 152 -6.62 13.90 3.85
C PHE A 152 -6.15 12.48 3.54
N PRO A 153 -6.49 11.89 2.37
CA PRO A 153 -6.21 10.49 2.08
C PRO A 153 -4.72 10.12 2.17
N ARG A 154 -3.82 11.04 1.78
CA ARG A 154 -2.36 10.84 1.85
C ARG A 154 -1.84 10.75 3.28
N ILE A 155 -2.42 11.53 4.19
CA ILE A 155 -2.06 11.53 5.61
C ILE A 155 -2.66 10.29 6.27
N LYS A 156 -3.95 10.02 6.03
CA LYS A 156 -4.66 8.85 6.56
C LYS A 156 -3.95 7.54 6.20
N ALA A 157 -3.60 7.35 4.93
CA ALA A 157 -2.97 6.12 4.47
C ALA A 157 -1.60 5.83 5.15
N ARG A 158 -0.91 6.85 5.68
CA ARG A 158 0.45 6.71 6.21
C ARG A 158 0.56 6.89 7.72
N TYR A 159 -0.25 7.78 8.29
CA TYR A 159 -0.06 8.31 9.63
C TYR A 159 -1.32 8.22 10.49
N ASP A 160 -2.42 7.58 10.05
CA ASP A 160 -3.66 7.53 10.83
C ASP A 160 -3.44 6.99 12.24
N TYR A 161 -2.66 5.92 12.38
CA TYR A 161 -2.25 5.39 13.68
C TYR A 161 -1.43 6.40 14.50
N GLY A 162 -0.45 7.06 13.88
CA GLY A 162 0.38 8.08 14.53
C GLY A 162 -0.45 9.26 15.03
N ILE A 163 -1.43 9.72 14.24
CA ILE A 163 -2.34 10.81 14.62
C ILE A 163 -3.20 10.41 15.82
N LEU A 164 -3.74 9.19 15.84
CA LEU A 164 -4.49 8.68 16.99
C LEU A 164 -3.63 8.66 18.27
N ILE A 165 -2.39 8.16 18.17
CA ILE A 165 -1.44 8.14 19.29
C ILE A 165 -1.05 9.56 19.71
N PHE A 166 -0.89 10.47 18.76
CA PHE A 166 -0.59 11.87 19.01
C PHE A 166 -1.70 12.53 19.82
N ILE A 167 -2.96 12.43 19.37
CA ILE A 167 -4.13 12.99 20.08
C ILE A 167 -4.22 12.40 21.48
N LEU A 168 -4.14 11.06 21.61
CA LEU A 168 -4.22 10.39 22.89
C LEU A 168 -3.11 10.83 23.85
N THR A 169 -1.87 10.91 23.35
CA THR A 169 -0.70 11.25 24.18
C THR A 169 -0.74 12.72 24.58
N PHE A 170 -1.04 13.62 23.64
CA PHE A 170 -1.08 15.05 23.90
C PHE A 170 -2.18 15.38 24.90
N SER A 171 -3.39 14.85 24.71
CA SER A 171 -4.49 15.03 25.66
C SER A 171 -4.15 14.47 27.04
N LEU A 172 -3.50 13.30 27.12
CA LEU A 172 -3.12 12.71 28.40
C LEU A 172 -2.06 13.57 29.10
N VAL A 173 -1.03 14.04 28.39
CA VAL A 173 0.04 14.88 28.97
C VAL A 173 -0.51 16.25 29.39
N ALA A 174 -1.29 16.91 28.53
CA ALA A 174 -1.88 18.22 28.82
C ALA A 174 -2.86 18.18 30.01
N VAL A 175 -3.69 17.13 30.13
CA VAL A 175 -4.65 17.00 31.25
C VAL A 175 -3.97 16.51 32.53
N SER A 176 -2.99 15.61 32.43
CA SER A 176 -2.26 15.11 33.60
C SER A 176 -1.27 16.12 34.16
N GLY A 177 -0.78 17.05 33.33
CA GLY A 177 0.14 18.11 33.73
C GLY A 177 -0.41 19.06 34.79
N TYR A 178 -1.72 19.29 34.74
CA TYR A 178 -2.41 20.05 35.78
C TYR A 178 -2.37 19.37 37.18
N ARG A 179 -2.13 18.05 37.26
CA ARG A 179 -2.19 17.29 38.53
C ARG A 179 -0.86 16.77 39.04
N VAL A 180 0.20 16.77 38.23
CA VAL A 180 1.47 16.10 38.56
C VAL A 180 2.64 17.02 38.28
N ASP A 181 3.43 17.33 39.32
CA ASP A 181 4.57 18.26 39.22
C ASP A 181 5.76 17.68 38.41
N GLU A 182 5.86 16.35 38.25
CA GLU A 182 6.95 15.67 37.53
C GLU A 182 6.58 15.19 36.11
N LEU A 183 5.97 16.06 35.31
CA LEU A 183 5.58 15.78 33.92
C LEU A 183 6.71 15.21 33.05
N VAL A 184 7.92 15.77 33.18
CA VAL A 184 9.07 15.43 32.34
C VAL A 184 9.55 14.01 32.60
N VAL A 185 9.60 13.60 33.88
CA VAL A 185 10.00 12.24 34.28
C VAL A 185 8.98 11.22 33.76
N LEU A 186 7.68 11.50 33.93
CA LEU A 186 6.61 10.63 33.44
C LEU A 186 6.62 10.50 31.90
N ALA A 187 6.81 11.62 31.18
CA ALA A 187 6.89 11.63 29.73
C ALA A 187 8.12 10.86 29.21
N HIS A 188 9.28 11.04 29.85
CA HIS A 188 10.49 10.30 29.51
C HIS A 188 10.33 8.80 29.77
N GLN A 189 9.81 8.40 30.93
CA GLN A 189 9.58 6.98 31.23
C GLN A 189 8.64 6.34 30.21
N ARG A 190 7.54 7.03 29.85
CA ARG A 190 6.61 6.54 28.83
C ARG A 190 7.24 6.42 27.44
N LEU A 191 8.01 7.42 27.02
CA LEU A 191 8.67 7.41 25.72
C LEU A 191 9.71 6.27 25.64
N SER A 192 10.53 6.12 26.68
CA SER A 192 11.57 5.09 26.74
C SER A 192 11.00 3.67 26.79
N THR A 193 9.92 3.41 27.54
CA THR A 193 9.25 2.08 27.53
C THR A 193 8.59 1.77 26.19
N ILE A 194 8.02 2.77 25.50
CA ILE A 194 7.50 2.63 24.14
C ILE A 194 8.61 2.33 23.14
N ILE A 195 9.76 3.02 23.24
CA ILE A 195 10.92 2.77 22.38
C ILE A 195 11.46 1.35 22.60
N MET A 196 11.59 0.91 23.86
CA MET A 196 12.02 -0.46 24.20
C MET A 196 11.08 -1.53 23.63
N GLY A 197 9.76 -1.35 23.82
CA GLY A 197 8.76 -2.26 23.25
C GLY A 197 8.80 -2.26 21.72
N GLY A 198 8.84 -1.08 21.09
CA GLY A 198 8.89 -0.92 19.64
C GLY A 198 10.17 -1.51 19.03
N ALA A 199 11.33 -1.29 19.65
CA ALA A 199 12.61 -1.87 19.23
C ALA A 199 12.57 -3.40 19.29
N THR A 200 12.03 -3.97 20.36
CA THR A 200 11.84 -5.43 20.49
C THR A 200 10.97 -5.98 19.36
N CYS A 201 9.85 -5.31 19.04
CA CYS A 201 9.00 -5.69 17.90
C CYS A 201 9.73 -5.61 16.56
N MET A 202 10.49 -4.54 16.32
CA MET A 202 11.27 -4.37 15.10
C MET A 202 12.30 -5.49 14.94
N LEU A 203 13.09 -5.77 15.99
CA LEU A 203 14.10 -6.83 15.97
C LEU A 203 13.46 -8.20 15.66
N ILE A 204 12.40 -8.57 16.36
CA ILE A 204 11.73 -9.86 16.16
C ILE A 204 11.11 -9.97 14.77
N SER A 205 10.47 -8.90 14.28
CA SER A 205 9.84 -8.92 12.95
C SER A 205 10.87 -9.06 11.82
N ILE A 206 12.03 -8.39 11.93
CA ILE A 206 13.09 -8.42 10.92
C ILE A 206 13.88 -9.74 10.97
N PHE A 207 14.29 -10.20 12.16
CA PHE A 207 15.26 -11.30 12.28
C PHE A 207 14.63 -12.69 12.35
N ILE A 208 13.37 -12.81 12.81
CA ILE A 208 12.71 -14.12 12.92
C ILE A 208 11.76 -14.30 11.75
N CYS A 209 12.14 -15.13 10.76
CA CYS A 209 11.30 -15.51 9.61
C CYS A 209 10.52 -14.33 8.98
N PRO A 210 11.19 -13.29 8.45
CA PRO A 210 10.55 -12.05 8.04
C PRO A 210 9.47 -12.26 6.97
N VAL A 211 8.37 -11.51 7.08
CA VAL A 211 7.29 -11.48 6.09
C VAL A 211 7.26 -10.10 5.47
N TRP A 212 7.57 -10.02 4.17
CA TRP A 212 7.76 -8.76 3.45
C TRP A 212 6.52 -8.39 2.65
N ALA A 213 5.96 -7.21 2.90
CA ALA A 213 4.85 -6.65 2.15
C ALA A 213 5.22 -6.37 0.69
N GLY A 214 6.48 -6.00 0.44
CA GLY A 214 6.99 -5.78 -0.91
C GLY A 214 6.97 -7.04 -1.78
N GLU A 215 7.35 -8.19 -1.20
CA GLU A 215 7.30 -9.49 -1.86
C GLU A 215 5.85 -9.92 -2.12
N ASP A 216 4.97 -9.79 -1.12
CA ASP A 216 3.55 -10.12 -1.29
C ASP A 216 2.89 -9.25 -2.39
N LEU A 217 3.24 -7.96 -2.48
CA LEU A 217 2.79 -7.08 -3.55
C LEU A 217 3.30 -7.54 -4.93
N HIS A 218 4.57 -7.89 -5.00
CA HIS A 218 5.21 -8.34 -6.22
C HIS A 218 4.54 -9.61 -6.78
N ILE A 219 4.35 -10.61 -5.91
CA ILE A 219 3.65 -11.85 -6.24
C ILE A 219 2.20 -11.56 -6.65
N ALA A 220 1.50 -10.69 -5.91
CA ALA A 220 0.10 -10.34 -6.21
C ALA A 220 -0.06 -9.69 -7.59
N VAL A 221 0.78 -8.71 -7.93
CA VAL A 221 0.72 -8.04 -9.23
C VAL A 221 0.99 -9.02 -10.37
N ALA A 222 2.02 -9.86 -10.25
CA ALA A 222 2.31 -10.86 -11.28
C ALA A 222 1.19 -11.90 -11.43
N SER A 223 0.64 -12.39 -10.30
CA SER A 223 -0.48 -13.33 -10.31
C SER A 223 -1.75 -12.72 -10.93
N ASN A 224 -1.99 -11.42 -10.72
CA ASN A 224 -3.11 -10.73 -11.34
C ASN A 224 -2.96 -10.68 -12.87
N LEU A 225 -1.77 -10.41 -13.40
CA LEU A 225 -1.52 -10.47 -14.85
C LEU A 225 -1.70 -11.89 -15.41
N GLU A 226 -1.27 -12.92 -14.68
CA GLU A 226 -1.41 -14.31 -15.09
C GLU A 226 -2.87 -14.78 -15.13
N LYS A 227 -3.70 -14.30 -14.20
CA LYS A 227 -5.16 -14.55 -14.21
C LYS A 227 -5.85 -13.90 -15.42
N LEU A 228 -5.47 -12.67 -15.77
CA LEU A 228 -5.94 -12.01 -16.99
C LEU A 228 -5.49 -12.77 -18.24
N ALA A 229 -4.22 -13.20 -18.28
CA ALA A 229 -3.68 -13.98 -19.37
C ALA A 229 -4.45 -15.29 -19.60
N THR A 230 -4.71 -16.03 -18.52
CA THR A 230 -5.44 -17.31 -18.55
C THR A 230 -6.86 -17.13 -19.09
N TYR A 231 -7.55 -16.05 -18.71
CA TYR A 231 -8.86 -15.73 -19.26
C TYR A 231 -8.79 -15.46 -20.76
N LEU A 232 -7.85 -14.62 -21.21
CA LEU A 232 -7.74 -14.25 -22.63
C LEU A 232 -7.30 -15.41 -23.54
N GLU A 233 -6.41 -16.30 -23.06
CA GLU A 233 -6.05 -17.54 -23.76
C GLU A 233 -7.27 -18.47 -23.90
N GLY A 234 -8.14 -18.53 -22.89
CA GLY A 234 -9.36 -19.36 -22.88
C GLY A 234 -10.56 -18.74 -23.63
N PHE A 235 -10.60 -17.42 -23.81
CA PHE A 235 -11.73 -16.68 -24.39
C PHE A 235 -12.14 -17.21 -25.77
N GLY A 236 -11.17 -17.43 -26.66
CA GLY A 236 -11.44 -17.87 -28.04
C GLY A 236 -12.02 -19.27 -28.14
N GLY A 237 -11.73 -20.14 -27.15
CA GLY A 237 -12.35 -21.44 -27.02
C GLY A 237 -13.77 -21.35 -26.45
N GLY A 238 -14.00 -20.49 -25.46
CA GLY A 238 -15.30 -20.38 -24.79
C GLY A 238 -16.39 -19.63 -25.58
N TYR A 239 -16.04 -18.54 -26.27
CA TYR A 239 -17.02 -17.70 -26.96
C TYR A 239 -17.43 -18.21 -28.35
N PHE A 240 -16.49 -18.83 -29.09
CA PHE A 240 -16.71 -19.26 -30.48
C PHE A 240 -16.96 -20.78 -30.64
N GLN A 241 -17.09 -21.55 -29.55
CA GLN A 241 -17.26 -23.01 -29.62
C GLN A 241 -18.55 -23.47 -30.33
N SER A 242 -19.54 -22.57 -30.47
CA SER A 242 -20.83 -22.88 -31.10
C SER A 242 -20.80 -22.98 -32.63
N CYS A 243 -19.69 -22.64 -33.30
CA CYS A 243 -19.63 -22.63 -34.77
C CYS A 243 -19.22 -23.98 -35.40
N GLY A 244 -19.04 -25.07 -34.64
CA GLY A 244 -18.37 -26.26 -35.20
C GLY A 244 -18.64 -27.67 -34.68
N ASP A 245 -19.58 -27.93 -33.75
CA ASP A 245 -19.84 -29.34 -33.38
C ASP A 245 -21.26 -29.60 -32.87
N ASP A 246 -21.98 -30.45 -33.60
CA ASP A 246 -23.26 -31.01 -33.19
C ASP A 246 -23.03 -31.99 -32.03
N GLY A 247 -23.39 -31.58 -30.82
CA GLY A 247 -23.80 -32.50 -29.77
C GLY A 247 -22.73 -33.04 -28.82
N SER A 248 -22.12 -32.19 -27.98
CA SER A 248 -21.86 -32.55 -26.58
C SER A 248 -21.60 -31.32 -25.71
N ALA A 249 -22.67 -30.67 -25.24
CA ALA A 249 -22.56 -29.63 -24.22
C ALA A 249 -22.32 -30.27 -22.83
N VAL A 250 -21.09 -30.71 -22.58
CA VAL A 250 -20.58 -30.88 -21.21
C VAL A 250 -19.63 -29.73 -20.94
N VAL A 251 -20.20 -28.58 -20.56
CA VAL A 251 -19.44 -27.49 -19.93
C VAL A 251 -18.89 -28.06 -18.64
N SER A 252 -17.64 -28.50 -18.72
CA SER A 252 -16.90 -29.08 -17.60
C SER A 252 -16.87 -28.08 -16.44
N LYS A 253 -16.93 -28.57 -15.21
CA LYS A 253 -16.90 -27.76 -13.98
C LYS A 253 -15.65 -26.83 -13.90
N ASP A 254 -14.57 -27.19 -14.62
CA ASP A 254 -13.36 -26.38 -14.84
C ASP A 254 -13.53 -25.20 -15.80
N GLY A 255 -14.48 -25.25 -16.73
CA GLY A 255 -14.79 -24.13 -17.65
C GLY A 255 -15.31 -22.90 -16.91
N LYS A 256 -16.01 -23.10 -15.79
CA LYS A 256 -16.55 -22.00 -14.98
C LYS A 256 -15.49 -21.35 -14.06
N SER A 257 -14.45 -22.10 -13.68
CA SER A 257 -13.41 -21.60 -12.77
C SER A 257 -12.43 -20.64 -13.46
N PHE A 258 -12.09 -20.85 -14.74
CA PHE A 258 -11.25 -19.91 -15.50
C PHE A 258 -11.97 -18.59 -15.77
N LEU A 259 -13.30 -18.65 -16.03
CA LEU A 259 -14.15 -17.48 -16.27
C LEU A 259 -14.29 -16.57 -15.04
N GLU A 260 -13.95 -17.03 -13.84
CA GLU A 260 -14.08 -16.24 -12.61
C GLU A 260 -12.73 -15.82 -12.00
N GLY A 261 -11.61 -16.33 -12.50
CA GLY A 261 -10.28 -16.07 -11.92
C GLY A 261 -9.92 -14.58 -11.80
N TYR A 262 -10.34 -13.76 -12.78
CA TYR A 262 -10.09 -12.32 -12.79
C TYR A 262 -10.94 -11.54 -11.77
N LYS A 263 -12.06 -12.09 -11.26
CA LYS A 263 -12.93 -11.37 -10.29
C LYS A 263 -12.19 -10.96 -9.03
N SER A 264 -11.19 -11.76 -8.62
CA SER A 264 -10.30 -11.43 -7.50
C SER A 264 -9.51 -10.11 -7.70
N ILE A 265 -9.28 -9.71 -8.95
CA ILE A 265 -8.54 -8.49 -9.32
C ILE A 265 -9.41 -7.25 -9.11
N LEU A 266 -10.73 -7.33 -9.34
CA LEU A 266 -11.64 -6.18 -9.25
C LEU A 266 -11.60 -5.50 -7.86
N ASN A 267 -11.43 -6.30 -6.81
CA ASN A 267 -11.39 -5.83 -5.42
C ASN A 267 -9.96 -5.70 -4.84
N SER A 268 -8.92 -5.81 -5.68
CA SER A 268 -7.51 -5.84 -5.24
C SER A 268 -6.96 -4.49 -4.74
N LYS A 269 -7.62 -3.36 -5.04
CA LYS A 269 -7.07 -2.00 -4.86
C LYS A 269 -6.57 -1.73 -3.45
N ASN A 270 -7.41 -1.98 -2.44
CA ASN A 270 -7.05 -1.67 -1.05
C ASN A 270 -5.88 -2.54 -0.55
N ILE A 271 -5.82 -3.79 -1.00
CA ILE A 271 -4.75 -4.72 -0.64
C ILE A 271 -3.43 -4.24 -1.24
N GLU A 272 -3.40 -3.97 -2.55
CA GLU A 272 -2.19 -3.48 -3.24
C GLU A 272 -1.70 -2.15 -2.68
N GLU A 273 -2.61 -1.19 -2.43
CA GLU A 273 -2.25 0.10 -1.85
C GLU A 273 -1.69 -0.03 -0.43
N SER A 274 -2.27 -0.90 0.40
CA SER A 274 -1.77 -1.16 1.75
C SER A 274 -0.39 -1.82 1.74
N LEU A 275 -0.18 -2.84 0.90
CA LEU A 275 1.11 -3.52 0.75
C LEU A 275 2.18 -2.56 0.22
N ALA A 276 1.87 -1.73 -0.78
CA ALA A 276 2.80 -0.72 -1.30
C ALA A 276 3.15 0.35 -0.28
N ASN A 277 2.23 0.70 0.63
CA ASN A 277 2.50 1.63 1.72
C ASN A 277 3.43 0.99 2.76
N PHE A 278 3.21 -0.27 3.14
CA PHE A 278 4.08 -0.99 4.06
C PHE A 278 5.47 -1.27 3.48
N ALA A 279 5.56 -1.66 2.21
CA ALA A 279 6.81 -1.95 1.52
C ALA A 279 7.78 -0.75 1.45
N ARG A 280 7.28 0.49 1.60
CA ARG A 280 8.13 1.69 1.69
C ARG A 280 8.89 1.83 3.01
N TRP A 281 8.40 1.20 4.07
CA TRP A 281 9.02 1.21 5.40
C TRP A 281 10.03 0.08 5.57
N GLU A 282 10.08 -0.86 4.63
CA GLU A 282 10.95 -2.02 4.71
C GLU A 282 12.41 -1.64 4.42
N PRO A 283 13.38 -2.20 5.15
CA PRO A 283 14.77 -2.19 4.72
C PRO A 283 14.91 -2.90 3.37
N GLY A 284 16.05 -2.71 2.69
CA GLY A 284 16.35 -3.51 1.50
C GLY A 284 16.38 -5.01 1.84
N HIS A 285 15.72 -5.82 1.03
CA HIS A 285 15.60 -7.27 1.24
C HIS A 285 15.52 -8.02 -0.09
N GLY A 286 16.04 -9.25 -0.12
CA GLY A 286 16.04 -10.08 -1.33
C GLY A 286 16.64 -9.34 -2.54
N ARG A 287 15.84 -9.21 -3.60
CA ARG A 287 16.19 -8.43 -4.81
C ARG A 287 15.63 -7.00 -4.79
N PHE A 288 14.91 -6.62 -3.73
CA PHE A 288 14.35 -5.30 -3.56
C PHE A 288 15.33 -4.38 -2.82
N ARG A 289 15.72 -3.31 -3.50
CA ARG A 289 16.60 -2.29 -2.94
C ARG A 289 15.84 -1.38 -1.98
N LEU A 290 16.58 -0.71 -1.10
CA LEU A 290 16.04 0.40 -0.31
C LEU A 290 15.48 1.48 -1.27
N ARG A 291 14.25 1.94 -1.02
CA ARG A 291 13.49 2.85 -1.91
C ARG A 291 13.16 2.26 -3.30
N HIS A 292 12.82 0.97 -3.34
CA HIS A 292 12.30 0.32 -4.54
C HIS A 292 11.08 1.09 -5.14
N PRO A 293 10.90 1.12 -6.48
CA PRO A 293 9.89 1.93 -7.15
C PRO A 293 8.45 1.37 -7.06
N TRP A 294 7.94 1.15 -5.83
CA TRP A 294 6.60 0.60 -5.54
C TRP A 294 5.42 1.34 -6.20
N LYS A 295 5.62 2.59 -6.65
CA LYS A 295 4.60 3.33 -7.41
C LYS A 295 4.26 2.68 -8.75
N HIS A 296 5.22 2.04 -9.41
CA HIS A 296 4.97 1.39 -10.70
C HIS A 296 4.13 0.12 -10.53
N TYR A 297 4.28 -0.62 -9.42
CA TYR A 297 3.39 -1.74 -9.09
C TYR A 297 1.93 -1.30 -8.96
N LEU A 298 1.68 -0.14 -8.33
CA LEU A 298 0.33 0.42 -8.23
C LEU A 298 -0.22 0.87 -9.60
N LYS A 299 0.64 1.40 -10.48
CA LYS A 299 0.28 1.74 -11.87
C LYS A 299 -0.13 0.49 -12.63
N ILE A 300 0.68 -0.57 -12.57
CA ILE A 300 0.40 -1.86 -13.20
C ILE A 300 -0.90 -2.46 -12.64
N GLY A 301 -1.08 -2.49 -11.33
CA GLY A 301 -2.30 -3.00 -10.68
C GLY A 301 -3.56 -2.21 -11.06
N ALA A 302 -3.45 -0.88 -11.23
CA ALA A 302 -4.56 -0.06 -11.73
C ALA A 302 -4.94 -0.40 -13.18
N LEU A 303 -3.95 -0.58 -14.06
CA LEU A 303 -4.19 -0.99 -15.45
C LEU A 303 -4.73 -2.42 -15.54
N ALA A 304 -4.22 -3.34 -14.72
CA ALA A 304 -4.73 -4.71 -14.62
C ALA A 304 -6.21 -4.74 -14.19
N ARG A 305 -6.60 -3.89 -13.22
CA ARG A 305 -8.02 -3.71 -12.85
C ARG A 305 -8.85 -3.15 -13.99
N GLN A 306 -8.35 -2.15 -14.73
CA GLN A 306 -9.05 -1.62 -15.91
C GLN A 306 -9.30 -2.71 -16.94
N CYS A 307 -8.30 -3.55 -17.22
CA CYS A 307 -8.45 -4.72 -18.08
C CYS A 307 -9.46 -5.72 -17.52
N ALA A 308 -9.47 -5.96 -16.21
CA ALA A 308 -10.43 -6.85 -15.55
C ALA A 308 -11.88 -6.34 -15.69
N TYR A 309 -12.12 -5.03 -15.61
CA TYR A 309 -13.45 -4.45 -15.85
C TYR A 309 -13.91 -4.62 -17.30
N GLN A 310 -13.01 -4.54 -18.27
CA GLN A 310 -13.32 -4.82 -19.67
C GLN A 310 -13.69 -6.30 -19.87
N ILE A 311 -12.96 -7.21 -19.23
CA ILE A 311 -13.28 -8.64 -19.23
C ILE A 311 -14.65 -8.90 -18.57
N GLU A 312 -14.98 -8.26 -17.46
CA GLU A 312 -16.30 -8.36 -16.83
C GLU A 312 -17.41 -7.91 -17.79
N ALA A 313 -17.19 -6.82 -18.54
CA ALA A 313 -18.14 -6.35 -19.55
C ALA A 313 -18.32 -7.37 -20.68
N ILE A 314 -17.25 -8.02 -21.15
CA ILE A 314 -17.33 -9.12 -22.14
C ILE A 314 -18.16 -10.27 -21.58
N ASN A 315 -17.89 -10.73 -20.36
CA ASN A 315 -18.65 -11.81 -19.74
C ASN A 315 -20.15 -11.48 -19.61
N GLY A 316 -20.48 -10.24 -19.25
CA GLY A 316 -21.87 -9.78 -19.24
C GLY A 316 -22.54 -9.83 -20.62
N CYS A 317 -21.79 -9.56 -21.70
CA CYS A 317 -22.29 -9.71 -23.07
C CYS A 317 -22.48 -11.19 -23.46
N ILE A 318 -21.56 -12.07 -23.07
CA ILE A 318 -21.63 -13.53 -23.34
C ILE A 318 -22.87 -14.14 -22.66
N ASP A 319 -23.14 -13.78 -21.41
CA ASP A 319 -24.30 -14.30 -20.66
C ASP A 319 -25.64 -13.84 -21.27
N SER A 320 -25.62 -12.74 -22.05
CA SER A 320 -26.80 -12.17 -22.72
C SER A 320 -26.98 -12.61 -24.19
N ASP A 321 -26.10 -13.48 -24.71
CA ASP A 321 -25.91 -13.74 -26.14
C ASP A 321 -26.97 -14.69 -26.77
N ILE A 322 -28.26 -14.41 -26.54
CA ILE A 322 -29.40 -15.25 -26.97
C ILE A 322 -29.74 -15.08 -28.48
N GLN A 323 -29.16 -14.08 -29.17
CA GLN A 323 -29.68 -13.67 -30.50
C GLN A 323 -28.64 -13.07 -31.49
N ALA A 324 -27.37 -13.41 -31.37
CA ALA A 324 -26.35 -12.90 -32.30
C ALA A 324 -26.30 -13.68 -33.62
N SER A 325 -26.07 -12.97 -34.74
CA SER A 325 -25.93 -13.57 -36.08
C SER A 325 -24.64 -14.41 -36.18
N GLU A 326 -24.78 -15.72 -36.42
CA GLU A 326 -23.65 -16.66 -36.59
C GLU A 326 -22.76 -16.32 -37.82
N GLU A 327 -23.34 -15.76 -38.88
CA GLU A 327 -22.57 -15.27 -40.04
C GLU A 327 -21.64 -14.10 -39.68
N PHE A 328 -22.07 -13.20 -38.79
CA PHE A 328 -21.21 -12.12 -38.33
C PHE A 328 -20.12 -12.62 -37.39
N LYS A 329 -20.46 -13.57 -36.49
CA LYS A 329 -19.50 -14.20 -35.57
C LYS A 329 -18.36 -14.88 -36.33
N SER A 330 -18.68 -15.69 -37.35
CA SER A 330 -17.66 -16.39 -38.15
C SER A 330 -16.71 -15.42 -38.89
N LYS A 331 -17.20 -14.27 -39.37
CA LYS A 331 -16.37 -13.23 -40.02
C LYS A 331 -15.35 -12.58 -39.07
N ILE A 332 -15.70 -12.41 -37.78
CA ILE A 332 -14.82 -11.76 -36.79
C ILE A 332 -14.02 -12.74 -35.93
N GLU A 333 -14.41 -14.01 -35.91
CA GLU A 333 -13.84 -15.06 -35.05
C GLU A 333 -12.32 -15.13 -35.16
N GLY A 334 -11.79 -15.24 -36.38
CA GLY A 334 -10.36 -15.40 -36.61
C GLY A 334 -9.53 -14.27 -36.00
N SER A 335 -9.97 -13.02 -36.21
CA SER A 335 -9.29 -11.84 -35.68
C SER A 335 -9.45 -11.72 -34.16
N CYS A 336 -10.66 -11.94 -33.63
CA CYS A 336 -10.92 -11.92 -32.18
C CYS A 336 -10.13 -12.99 -31.42
N LYS A 337 -10.10 -14.22 -31.93
CA LYS A 337 -9.34 -15.33 -31.34
C LYS A 337 -7.86 -15.04 -31.33
N ARG A 338 -7.33 -14.48 -32.42
CA ARG A 338 -5.92 -14.07 -32.53
C ARG A 338 -5.60 -12.93 -31.55
N MET A 339 -6.43 -11.88 -31.50
CA MET A 339 -6.24 -10.77 -30.55
C MET A 339 -6.21 -11.24 -29.10
N SER A 340 -7.17 -12.06 -28.69
CA SER A 340 -7.26 -12.56 -27.33
C SER A 340 -6.07 -13.45 -26.97
N THR A 341 -5.72 -14.38 -27.87
CA THR A 341 -4.60 -15.31 -27.64
C THR A 341 -3.26 -14.59 -27.55
N GLU A 342 -2.96 -13.65 -28.45
CA GLU A 342 -1.71 -12.89 -28.42
C GLU A 342 -1.66 -11.94 -27.21
N SER A 343 -2.78 -11.32 -26.83
CA SER A 343 -2.89 -10.52 -25.61
C SER A 343 -2.65 -11.36 -24.35
N GLY A 344 -3.18 -12.58 -24.30
CA GLY A 344 -2.96 -13.53 -23.22
C GLY A 344 -1.48 -13.91 -23.09
N LYS A 345 -0.84 -14.28 -24.21
CA LYS A 345 0.60 -14.58 -24.25
C LYS A 345 1.46 -13.40 -23.81
N ALA A 346 1.13 -12.18 -24.25
CA ALA A 346 1.82 -10.96 -23.81
C ALA A 346 1.73 -10.78 -22.29
N LEU A 347 0.52 -10.85 -21.71
CA LEU A 347 0.32 -10.74 -20.26
C LEU A 347 1.04 -11.84 -19.47
N LYS A 348 1.10 -13.07 -20.00
CA LYS A 348 1.83 -14.19 -19.39
C LYS A 348 3.34 -13.99 -19.40
N ALA A 349 3.87 -13.46 -20.51
CA ALA A 349 5.26 -13.06 -20.64
C ALA A 349 5.60 -11.93 -19.65
N LEU A 350 4.74 -10.90 -19.56
CA LEU A 350 4.88 -9.81 -18.59
C LEU A 350 4.84 -10.31 -17.14
N ALA A 351 3.90 -11.20 -16.80
CA ALA A 351 3.82 -11.81 -15.48
C ALA A 351 5.12 -12.57 -15.13
N THR A 352 5.67 -13.29 -16.10
CA THR A 352 6.94 -14.02 -15.94
C THR A 352 8.13 -13.06 -15.78
N ALA A 353 8.17 -11.97 -16.56
CA ALA A 353 9.19 -10.93 -16.45
C ALA A 353 9.16 -10.26 -15.06
N ILE A 354 7.96 -9.94 -14.54
CA ILE A 354 7.79 -9.45 -13.17
C ILE A 354 8.31 -10.49 -12.18
N LYS A 355 7.78 -11.73 -12.17
CA LYS A 355 8.20 -12.80 -11.22
C LYS A 355 9.71 -13.01 -11.18
N THR A 356 10.37 -12.92 -12.32
CA THR A 356 11.82 -13.13 -12.44
C THR A 356 12.65 -11.87 -12.23
N MET A 357 12.00 -10.70 -12.15
CA MET A 357 12.60 -9.36 -12.15
C MET A 357 13.55 -9.15 -13.33
N THR A 358 13.12 -9.55 -14.52
CA THR A 358 13.85 -9.40 -15.77
C THR A 358 13.19 -8.36 -16.67
N ASP A 359 13.92 -7.87 -17.66
CA ASP A 359 13.35 -7.02 -18.68
C ASP A 359 12.36 -7.83 -19.55
N PRO A 360 11.13 -7.35 -19.82
CA PRO A 360 10.25 -7.98 -20.80
C PRO A 360 10.99 -8.30 -22.10
N SER A 361 11.04 -9.57 -22.46
CA SER A 361 11.79 -10.06 -23.63
C SER A 361 11.23 -9.52 -24.95
N THR A 362 12.02 -9.60 -26.01
CA THR A 362 11.58 -9.28 -27.38
C THR A 362 10.34 -10.07 -27.81
N ALA A 363 10.16 -11.28 -27.28
CA ALA A 363 8.96 -12.08 -27.51
C ALA A 363 7.68 -11.42 -26.95
N ASN A 364 7.76 -10.71 -25.82
CA ASN A 364 6.63 -9.94 -25.30
C ASN A 364 6.23 -8.81 -26.25
N PHE A 365 7.21 -8.03 -26.73
CA PHE A 365 6.95 -6.97 -27.72
C PHE A 365 6.37 -7.53 -29.01
N GLY A 366 6.81 -8.72 -29.43
CA GLY A 366 6.23 -9.46 -30.56
C GLY A 366 4.74 -9.79 -30.34
N HIS A 367 4.35 -10.31 -29.17
CA HIS A 367 2.96 -10.63 -28.87
C HIS A 367 2.06 -9.39 -28.79
N VAL A 368 2.55 -8.29 -28.21
CA VAL A 368 1.83 -7.01 -28.19
C VAL A 368 1.62 -6.50 -29.62
N GLU A 369 2.65 -6.53 -30.46
CA GLU A 369 2.54 -6.08 -31.85
C GLU A 369 1.60 -6.98 -32.68
N ASN A 370 1.70 -8.30 -32.52
CA ASN A 370 0.79 -9.25 -33.17
C ASN A 370 -0.68 -9.00 -32.77
N SER A 371 -0.93 -8.65 -31.50
CA SER A 371 -2.28 -8.31 -31.04
C SER A 371 -2.81 -7.01 -31.67
N LYS A 372 -1.93 -6.04 -31.95
CA LYS A 372 -2.27 -4.80 -32.67
C LYS A 372 -2.54 -5.03 -34.15
N VAL A 373 -1.76 -5.90 -34.80
CA VAL A 373 -2.03 -6.31 -36.18
C VAL A 373 -3.41 -6.96 -36.28
N ALA A 374 -3.70 -7.92 -35.39
CA ALA A 374 -5.01 -8.57 -35.33
C ALA A 374 -6.17 -7.59 -35.00
N MET A 375 -5.91 -6.57 -34.18
CA MET A 375 -6.85 -5.47 -33.92
C MET A 375 -7.18 -4.69 -35.20
N ASN A 376 -6.18 -4.42 -36.05
CA ASN A 376 -6.41 -3.73 -37.32
C ASN A 376 -7.17 -4.62 -38.30
N ASP A 377 -6.82 -5.91 -38.40
CA ASP A 377 -7.56 -6.89 -39.20
C ASP A 377 -9.04 -6.96 -38.78
N LEU A 378 -9.32 -6.96 -37.47
CA LEU A 378 -10.69 -6.92 -36.94
C LEU A 378 -11.42 -5.64 -37.35
N LYS A 379 -10.78 -4.46 -37.28
CA LYS A 379 -11.40 -3.19 -37.71
C LYS A 379 -11.76 -3.22 -39.20
N PHE A 380 -10.88 -3.76 -40.04
CA PHE A 380 -11.18 -3.92 -41.47
C PHE A 380 -12.35 -4.88 -41.71
N ALA A 381 -12.36 -6.03 -41.02
CA ALA A 381 -13.46 -7.00 -41.10
C ALA A 381 -14.80 -6.41 -40.62
N LEU A 382 -14.78 -5.63 -39.54
CA LEU A 382 -15.97 -4.96 -38.99
C LEU A 382 -16.54 -3.93 -39.97
N ASN A 383 -15.67 -3.12 -40.59
CA ASN A 383 -16.07 -2.14 -41.61
C ASN A 383 -16.65 -2.82 -42.87
N ALA A 384 -16.03 -3.91 -43.32
CA ALA A 384 -16.51 -4.68 -44.47
C ALA A 384 -17.87 -5.35 -44.17
N ALA A 385 -18.07 -5.88 -42.97
CA ALA A 385 -19.32 -6.50 -42.56
C ALA A 385 -20.45 -5.48 -42.31
N SER A 386 -20.13 -4.29 -41.77
CA SER A 386 -21.09 -3.20 -41.56
C SER A 386 -21.66 -2.63 -42.87
N LEU A 387 -20.95 -2.79 -43.99
CA LEU A 387 -21.41 -2.38 -45.32
C LEU A 387 -22.38 -3.38 -45.98
N GLN A 388 -22.44 -4.62 -45.49
CA GLN A 388 -23.13 -5.73 -46.17
C GLN A 388 -24.46 -6.14 -45.51
N ASN A 389 -24.68 -5.85 -44.22
CA ASN A 389 -25.76 -6.48 -43.44
C ASN A 389 -26.85 -5.48 -42.99
N ALA A 390 -28.13 -5.84 -43.22
CA ALA A 390 -29.30 -5.01 -42.92
C ALA A 390 -29.88 -5.18 -41.50
N ASP A 391 -29.46 -6.19 -40.73
CA ASP A 391 -29.96 -6.44 -39.37
C ASP A 391 -28.99 -5.93 -38.30
N PHE A 392 -29.06 -4.62 -38.06
CA PHE A 392 -28.18 -3.92 -37.11
C PHE A 392 -28.30 -4.47 -35.68
N LEU A 393 -29.50 -4.90 -35.27
CA LEU A 393 -29.81 -5.36 -33.91
C LEU A 393 -29.15 -6.72 -33.58
N ALA A 394 -29.05 -7.63 -34.55
CA ALA A 394 -28.44 -8.96 -34.39
C ALA A 394 -26.90 -8.94 -34.38
N ILE A 395 -26.30 -7.79 -34.69
CA ILE A 395 -24.84 -7.58 -34.75
C ILE A 395 -24.32 -6.85 -33.51
N VAL A 396 -25.19 -6.14 -32.77
CA VAL A 396 -24.79 -5.26 -31.65
C VAL A 396 -23.95 -5.99 -30.61
N THR A 397 -24.37 -7.18 -30.16
CA THR A 397 -23.66 -7.92 -29.11
C THR A 397 -22.26 -8.36 -29.56
N ALA A 398 -22.15 -8.95 -30.76
CA ALA A 398 -20.89 -9.39 -31.31
C ALA A 398 -19.94 -8.21 -31.65
N ALA A 399 -20.47 -7.10 -32.15
CA ALA A 399 -19.71 -5.87 -32.39
C ALA A 399 -19.26 -5.22 -31.06
N THR A 400 -20.07 -5.31 -30.01
CA THR A 400 -19.72 -4.84 -28.66
C THR A 400 -18.58 -5.68 -28.09
N VAL A 401 -18.65 -7.02 -28.20
CA VAL A 401 -17.56 -7.92 -27.79
C VAL A 401 -16.27 -7.60 -28.55
N ALA A 402 -16.34 -7.42 -29.86
CA ALA A 402 -15.21 -7.02 -30.69
C ALA A 402 -14.60 -5.67 -30.23
N SER A 403 -15.45 -4.67 -29.95
CA SER A 403 -15.03 -3.35 -29.47
C SER A 403 -14.36 -3.40 -28.10
N ILE A 404 -14.92 -4.17 -27.15
CA ILE A 404 -14.31 -4.33 -25.83
C ILE A 404 -12.97 -5.07 -25.95
N LEU A 405 -12.84 -6.04 -26.85
CA LEU A 405 -11.57 -6.73 -27.10
C LEU A 405 -10.49 -5.80 -27.66
N VAL A 406 -10.87 -4.84 -28.51
CA VAL A 406 -9.97 -3.75 -28.94
C VAL A 406 -9.49 -2.92 -27.75
N GLU A 407 -10.39 -2.60 -26.82
CA GLU A 407 -10.04 -1.87 -25.59
C GLU A 407 -9.15 -2.69 -24.64
N ILE A 408 -9.29 -4.02 -24.61
CA ILE A 408 -8.39 -4.93 -23.90
C ILE A 408 -6.98 -4.90 -24.50
N VAL A 409 -6.83 -4.96 -25.83
CA VAL A 409 -5.52 -4.87 -26.49
C VAL A 409 -4.81 -3.56 -26.11
N LYS A 410 -5.52 -2.43 -26.11
CA LYS A 410 -4.98 -1.14 -25.65
C LYS A 410 -4.60 -1.15 -24.17
N SER A 411 -5.37 -1.83 -23.33
CA SER A 411 -5.02 -2.01 -21.90
C SER A 411 -3.74 -2.83 -21.74
N VAL A 412 -3.58 -3.92 -22.50
CA VAL A 412 -2.38 -4.77 -22.48
C VAL A 412 -1.14 -4.01 -22.95
N GLU A 413 -1.26 -3.18 -23.98
CA GLU A 413 -0.19 -2.27 -24.42
C GLU A 413 0.27 -1.36 -23.28
N LYS A 414 -0.67 -0.67 -22.61
CA LYS A 414 -0.36 0.21 -21.47
C LYS A 414 0.27 -0.55 -20.30
N ILE A 415 -0.17 -1.79 -20.05
CA ILE A 415 0.44 -2.65 -19.02
C ILE A 415 1.88 -2.97 -19.42
N SER A 416 2.13 -3.33 -20.68
CA SER A 416 3.47 -3.62 -21.20
C SER A 416 4.42 -2.41 -21.03
N GLU A 417 3.95 -1.21 -21.39
CA GLU A 417 4.70 0.04 -21.18
C GLU A 417 5.03 0.26 -19.70
N ALA A 418 4.05 0.09 -18.80
CA ALA A 418 4.25 0.28 -17.37
C ALA A 418 5.21 -0.76 -16.75
N VAL A 419 5.22 -1.99 -17.26
CA VAL A 419 6.18 -3.03 -16.83
C VAL A 419 7.58 -2.73 -17.35
N HIS A 420 7.71 -2.23 -18.57
CA HIS A 420 8.99 -1.78 -19.10
C HIS A 420 9.52 -0.54 -18.35
N GLU A 421 8.67 0.43 -17.98
CA GLU A 421 9.08 1.52 -17.08
C GLU A 421 9.58 0.99 -15.72
N LEU A 422 8.91 -0.04 -15.17
CA LEU A 422 9.35 -0.71 -13.94
C LEU A 422 10.71 -1.39 -14.13
N SER A 423 10.94 -2.09 -15.24
CA SER A 423 12.23 -2.73 -15.54
C SER A 423 13.33 -1.68 -15.66
N GLN A 424 13.11 -0.59 -16.40
CA GLN A 424 14.05 0.52 -16.50
C GLN A 424 14.33 1.17 -15.14
N ALA A 425 13.32 1.41 -14.32
CA ALA A 425 13.52 1.96 -12.98
C ALA A 425 14.31 1.01 -12.06
N HIS A 426 14.23 -0.30 -12.31
CA HIS A 426 15.05 -1.30 -11.64
C HIS A 426 16.50 -1.28 -12.16
N PHE A 427 16.69 -1.35 -13.48
CA PHE A 427 17.98 -1.52 -14.17
C PHE A 427 18.81 -0.22 -14.30
N ASN A 428 18.20 0.92 -14.60
CA ASN A 428 18.94 2.18 -14.77
C ASN A 428 19.57 2.67 -13.45
N LYS A 429 19.02 2.28 -12.30
CA LYS A 429 19.65 2.50 -10.99
C LYS A 429 20.72 1.46 -10.64
N ILE A 430 20.88 0.41 -11.43
CA ILE A 430 22.02 -0.53 -11.33
C ILE A 430 23.24 0.07 -12.04
N VAL A 431 23.02 0.95 -13.01
CA VAL A 431 24.05 1.63 -13.83
C VAL A 431 24.39 3.04 -13.32
N GLU A 432 24.09 3.39 -12.06
CA GLU A 432 24.88 4.42 -11.39
C GLU A 432 26.05 3.74 -10.66
N PRO A 433 27.19 3.51 -11.33
CA PRO A 433 28.42 3.32 -10.59
C PRO A 433 28.74 4.65 -9.90
N THR A 434 29.15 4.53 -8.64
CA THR A 434 30.01 5.48 -7.96
C THR A 434 31.05 6.03 -8.95
N VAL A 435 30.87 7.29 -9.37
CA VAL A 435 31.83 8.28 -9.90
C VAL A 435 31.06 9.17 -10.89
N SER A 436 30.74 10.39 -10.43
CA SER A 436 30.39 11.49 -11.32
C SER A 436 31.57 11.75 -12.26
N PRO A 437 31.40 11.82 -13.60
CA PRO A 437 32.39 12.47 -14.42
C PRO A 437 32.27 13.96 -14.13
N GLU A 438 33.19 14.46 -13.31
CA GLU A 438 33.41 15.87 -13.10
C GLU A 438 33.63 16.52 -14.47
N LYS A 439 32.63 17.23 -14.97
CA LYS A 439 32.81 18.16 -16.09
C LYS A 439 33.53 19.39 -15.53
N PRO A 440 34.72 19.75 -16.02
CA PRO A 440 35.41 20.93 -15.54
C PRO A 440 34.74 22.17 -16.15
N GLN A 441 33.88 22.84 -15.39
CA GLN A 441 33.38 24.17 -15.75
C GLN A 441 34.14 25.23 -14.94
N GLN A 442 35.27 25.63 -15.54
CA GLN A 442 35.81 26.99 -15.60
C GLN A 442 35.56 27.91 -14.38
N LEU A 443 36.43 27.77 -13.37
CA LEU A 443 36.77 28.88 -12.49
C LEU A 443 37.66 29.86 -13.28
N LEU A 444 37.09 31.00 -13.64
CA LEU A 444 37.84 32.19 -14.05
C LEU A 444 38.64 32.70 -12.85
N HIS A 445 39.90 32.29 -12.74
CA HIS A 445 40.98 33.10 -12.16
C HIS A 445 42.31 32.54 -12.68
N ARG A 446 42.69 32.97 -13.89
CA ARG A 446 44.05 32.80 -14.40
C ARG A 446 44.91 33.94 -13.86
N GLY A 447 45.48 33.75 -12.68
CA GLY A 447 46.64 34.55 -12.24
C GLY A 447 47.85 34.13 -13.07
N ILE A 448 48.40 35.04 -13.87
CA ILE A 448 49.65 34.81 -14.62
C ILE A 448 50.80 35.02 -13.63
N ILE A 449 51.59 33.98 -13.38
CA ILE A 449 52.88 34.09 -12.68
C ILE A 449 53.96 34.08 -13.75
N GLN A 450 54.67 35.19 -13.92
CA GLN A 450 55.96 35.20 -14.62
C GLN A 450 57.06 34.92 -13.58
N PRO A 451 57.90 33.89 -13.76
CA PRO A 451 59.08 33.71 -12.93
C PRO A 451 60.19 34.64 -13.44
N VAL A 452 60.56 35.63 -12.62
CA VAL A 452 61.87 36.28 -12.74
C VAL A 452 62.85 35.42 -11.95
N SER A 453 63.86 34.89 -12.65
CA SER A 453 65.02 34.28 -12.00
C SER A 453 65.90 35.40 -11.48
N ASP A 454 66.23 35.39 -10.20
CA ASP A 454 67.56 35.82 -9.77
C ASP A 454 67.96 35.12 -8.47
N ALA A 455 69.27 34.92 -8.40
CA ALA A 455 69.96 34.11 -7.43
C ALA A 455 69.87 34.67 -6.00
N ASP A 456 69.96 33.73 -5.07
CA ASP A 456 70.19 33.87 -3.64
C ASP A 456 68.95 33.86 -2.73
N GLY A 457 69.08 33.07 -1.65
CA GLY A 457 67.97 32.48 -0.93
C GLY A 457 67.18 33.44 -0.03
N LYS A 458 65.85 33.48 -0.26
CA LYS A 458 64.70 33.60 0.68
C LYS A 458 63.57 34.35 -0.02
N ALA A 459 62.45 33.68 -0.32
CA ALA A 459 61.28 34.32 -0.90
C ALA A 459 60.18 34.53 0.16
N ASN A 460 60.00 35.78 0.61
CA ASN A 460 58.77 36.24 1.27
C ASN A 460 57.79 36.72 0.19
N VAL A 461 56.51 36.31 0.29
CA VAL A 461 55.45 36.71 -0.64
C VAL A 461 54.67 37.88 -0.03
N PHE A 462 54.67 39.04 -0.71
CA PHE A 462 53.76 40.15 -0.42
C PHE A 462 52.59 40.15 -1.41
N ILE A 463 51.36 40.28 -0.90
CA ILE A 463 50.15 40.41 -1.71
C ILE A 463 49.66 41.86 -1.56
N THR A 464 49.60 42.60 -2.67
CA THR A 464 48.95 43.91 -2.73
C THR A 464 47.60 43.77 -3.42
N ILE A 465 46.52 44.19 -2.76
CA ILE A 465 45.16 44.18 -3.30
C ILE A 465 44.82 45.59 -3.78
N HIS A 466 44.41 45.73 -5.04
CA HIS A 466 43.77 46.94 -5.54
C HIS A 466 42.25 46.73 -5.62
N GLU A 467 41.52 47.63 -4.97
CA GLU A 467 40.06 47.68 -4.97
C GLU A 467 39.57 48.57 -6.13
N VAL A 468 38.63 48.09 -6.94
CA VAL A 468 37.97 48.89 -7.98
C VAL A 468 36.46 48.84 -7.79
N SER A 469 35.91 50.01 -7.48
CA SER A 469 34.50 50.37 -7.47
C SER A 469 33.89 50.22 -8.87
N THR A 470 32.68 49.68 -8.95
CA THR A 470 31.87 49.68 -10.18
C THR A 470 30.52 50.34 -9.92
N ASP A 471 30.43 51.59 -10.36
CA ASP A 471 29.19 52.29 -10.69
C ASP A 471 28.69 51.79 -12.05
N SER A 472 27.37 51.56 -12.22
CA SER A 472 26.75 51.40 -13.54
C SER A 472 25.25 51.70 -13.49
N PRO A 473 24.65 52.35 -14.52
CA PRO A 473 23.35 53.01 -14.42
C PRO A 473 22.15 52.20 -14.96
N ASP A 474 20.99 52.55 -14.41
CA ASP A 474 19.59 52.54 -14.89
C ASP A 474 19.13 51.56 -16.00
N LYS A 475 18.05 50.83 -15.67
CA LYS A 475 16.82 50.77 -16.49
C LYS A 475 15.58 50.33 -15.70
N GLU A 476 14.50 51.06 -15.97
CA GLU A 476 13.18 51.19 -15.33
C GLU A 476 12.36 49.91 -15.03
N LYS A 477 11.56 49.99 -13.95
CA LYS A 477 10.38 49.16 -13.65
C LYS A 477 9.14 50.07 -13.55
N PRO A 478 7.93 49.64 -13.99
CA PRO A 478 6.72 50.43 -13.80
C PRO A 478 6.08 50.20 -12.42
N HIS A 479 5.61 51.30 -11.84
CA HIS A 479 4.95 51.47 -10.55
C HIS A 479 3.61 50.73 -10.41
N HIS A 480 3.36 50.18 -9.22
CA HIS A 480 2.02 50.06 -8.64
C HIS A 480 1.99 50.74 -7.27
N GLN A 481 1.14 51.76 -7.14
CA GLN A 481 0.95 52.61 -5.96
C GLN A 481 0.12 51.90 -4.87
N VAL A 482 0.53 52.10 -3.63
CA VAL A 482 -0.22 51.84 -2.38
C VAL A 482 -0.90 53.16 -1.95
N PRO A 483 -2.19 53.21 -1.58
CA PRO A 483 -2.80 54.41 -1.03
C PRO A 483 -2.58 54.54 0.48
N LYS A 484 -2.32 55.78 0.93
CA LYS A 484 -2.20 56.20 2.34
C LYS A 484 -3.57 56.60 2.95
N PRO A 485 -3.68 56.69 4.29
CA PRO A 485 -4.96 56.68 5.01
C PRO A 485 -5.50 58.05 5.45
N GLY A 486 -6.82 58.12 5.63
CA GLY A 486 -7.50 58.83 6.73
C GLY A 486 -8.13 60.20 6.44
N LYS A 487 -9.47 60.31 6.54
CA LYS A 487 -10.19 61.02 7.63
C LYS A 487 -11.72 61.04 7.44
N ARG A 488 -12.35 61.08 8.61
CA ARG A 488 -13.76 61.10 9.06
C ARG A 488 -14.61 62.26 8.51
N MET A 489 -15.90 62.01 8.27
CA MET A 489 -17.01 62.94 8.53
C MET A 489 -18.18 62.16 9.14
N GLU A 490 -18.70 62.65 10.25
CA GLU A 490 -19.95 62.21 10.89
C GLU A 490 -21.09 63.13 10.40
N MET A 491 -22.17 62.54 9.89
CA MET A 491 -23.56 62.64 10.38
C MET A 491 -24.46 61.79 9.49
#